data_AF-A0A369JSE7-F1
#
_entry.id   AF-A0A369JSE7-F1
#
_cell.length_a   1.000
_cell.length_b   1.000
_cell.length_c   1.000
_cell.angle_alpha   90.00
_cell.angle_beta   90.00
_cell.angle_gamma   90.00
#
_symmetry.space_group_name_H-M   'P 1'
#
loop_
_entity.id
_entity.type
_entity.pdbx_description
1 polymer ?
#
loop_
_entity_poly.entity_id
_entity_poly.type
_entity_poly.pdbx_seq_one_letter_code
_entity_poly.pdbx_strand_id
1 'polypeptide(L)'
;MRFFSTAAVALASAAAVSAANLQVLVGDGGLTFTPPSVVAASGDIINFEFRSKNHSVTQSTFANPCQLQTTPNPGVDSGFQAVAAGATEFPAWSITIDDPSTPLWFFCAQTVPANHCKAGMVFAVNAPPDKSFDAFQANAKASNPSAPTPVPSASGTPSGVVPPATTGTGTGVSTSLSPTSTPDAPTNGTSAGADVNGNGNGALRLGLSAGVGSWSVLALLGLGAGLVL
;
A
#
# COMPACT_ATOMS: atom_id res chain seq x y z
N MET A 1 27.75 46.39 49.17
CA MET A 1 27.53 45.09 48.51
C MET A 1 27.05 45.36 47.10
N ARG A 2 27.82 44.97 46.08
CA ARG A 2 27.47 45.15 44.65
C ARG A 2 27.22 43.76 44.07
N PHE A 3 25.96 43.46 43.74
CA PHE A 3 25.58 42.24 43.06
C PHE A 3 25.64 42.51 41.55
N PHE A 4 26.60 41.89 40.87
CA PHE A 4 26.65 41.89 39.41
C PHE A 4 25.71 40.80 38.90
N SER A 5 24.60 41.22 38.28
CA SER A 5 23.63 40.31 37.68
C SER A 5 24.04 40.06 36.23
N THR A 6 24.67 38.92 35.95
CA THR A 6 24.99 38.49 34.59
C THR A 6 23.76 37.84 33.97
N ALA A 7 23.14 38.51 32.99
CA ALA A 7 22.11 37.92 32.15
C ALA A 7 22.77 36.94 31.16
N ALA A 8 22.47 35.65 31.29
CA ALA A 8 22.86 34.64 30.32
C ALA A 8 21.89 34.69 29.13
N VAL A 9 22.38 35.10 27.96
CA VAL A 9 21.63 35.02 26.71
C VAL A 9 21.76 33.60 26.18
N ALA A 10 20.68 32.82 26.28
CA ALA A 10 20.60 31.51 25.64
C ALA A 10 20.37 31.68 24.14
N LEU A 11 21.40 31.38 23.33
CA LEU A 11 21.26 31.21 21.89
C LEU A 11 20.50 29.90 21.64
N ALA A 12 19.21 30.00 21.32
CA ALA A 12 18.43 28.87 20.85
C ALA A 12 18.86 28.54 19.42
N SER A 13 19.63 27.46 19.26
CA SER A 13 19.96 26.89 17.96
C SER A 13 18.68 26.36 17.31
N ALA A 14 18.15 27.05 16.30
CA ALA A 14 17.08 26.51 15.48
C ALA A 14 17.66 25.43 14.56
N ALA A 15 17.37 24.16 14.86
CA ALA A 15 17.64 23.08 13.92
C ALA A 15 16.66 23.21 12.75
N ALA A 16 17.18 23.54 11.56
CA ALA A 16 16.37 23.50 10.34
C ALA A 16 16.06 22.03 10.02
N VAL A 17 14.80 21.63 10.20
CA VAL A 17 14.30 20.34 9.68
C VAL A 17 14.09 20.52 8.18
N SER A 18 14.96 19.90 7.37
CA SER A 18 14.79 19.84 5.92
C SER A 18 14.00 18.60 5.57
N ALA A 19 12.92 18.75 4.80
CA ALA A 19 12.25 17.64 4.15
C ALA A 19 13.19 17.00 3.10
N ALA A 20 13.29 15.68 3.09
CA ALA A 20 13.99 14.92 2.08
C ALA A 20 13.06 14.54 0.91
N ASN A 21 13.64 14.32 -0.27
CA ASN A 21 12.95 13.68 -1.38
C ASN A 21 13.49 12.26 -1.57
N LEU A 22 12.64 11.27 -1.34
CA LEU A 22 12.94 9.84 -1.39
C LEU A 22 12.46 9.27 -2.73
N GLN A 23 13.39 8.99 -3.62
CA GLN A 23 13.09 8.42 -4.93
C GLN A 23 12.76 6.92 -4.82
N VAL A 24 11.65 6.51 -5.43
CA VAL A 24 11.25 5.11 -5.62
C VAL A 24 10.99 4.89 -7.10
N LEU A 25 11.68 3.92 -7.70
CA LEU A 25 11.43 3.50 -9.08
C LEU A 25 10.36 2.40 -9.09
N VAL A 26 9.31 2.59 -9.88
CA VAL A 26 8.19 1.67 -9.98
C VAL A 26 8.27 0.92 -11.31
N GLY A 27 8.37 -0.40 -11.25
CA GLY A 27 8.43 -1.21 -12.48
C GLY A 27 9.79 -1.19 -13.18
N ASP A 28 10.87 -0.80 -12.48
CA ASP A 28 12.22 -0.80 -13.05
C ASP A 28 12.77 -2.22 -13.11
N GLY A 29 12.87 -2.78 -14.32
CA GLY A 29 13.40 -4.13 -14.53
C GLY A 29 12.53 -5.27 -14.01
N GLY A 30 11.29 -5.03 -13.55
CA GLY A 30 10.42 -6.10 -13.06
C GLY A 30 9.17 -5.64 -12.31
N LEU A 31 8.50 -6.58 -11.64
CA LEU A 31 7.33 -6.32 -10.78
C LEU A 31 7.77 -5.83 -9.39
N THR A 32 8.43 -4.68 -9.34
CA THR A 32 9.10 -4.18 -8.13
C THR A 32 8.91 -2.69 -7.90
N PHE A 33 9.03 -2.31 -6.62
CA PHE A 33 9.35 -0.97 -6.18
C PHE A 33 10.82 -0.96 -5.74
N THR A 34 11.60 0.03 -6.17
CA THR A 34 13.04 0.10 -5.89
C THR A 34 13.40 1.47 -5.30
N PRO A 35 13.76 1.57 -4.01
CA PRO A 35 13.79 0.48 -3.04
C PRO A 35 12.38 -0.04 -2.69
N PRO A 36 12.28 -1.28 -2.15
CA PRO A 36 10.99 -1.87 -1.78
C PRO A 36 10.40 -1.33 -0.48
N SER A 37 11.21 -0.63 0.32
CA SER A 37 10.76 0.10 1.49
C SER A 37 11.64 1.31 1.75
N VAL A 38 11.10 2.29 2.46
CA VAL A 38 11.84 3.48 2.90
C VAL A 38 11.54 3.80 4.35
N VAL A 39 12.47 4.52 4.98
CA VAL A 39 12.27 5.21 6.25
C VAL A 39 12.17 6.69 5.96
N ALA A 40 11.11 7.35 6.43
CA ALA A 40 10.78 8.73 6.12
C ALA A 40 10.34 9.49 7.39
N ALA A 41 10.74 10.76 7.49
CA ALA A 41 10.34 11.69 8.53
C ALA A 41 9.10 12.51 8.11
N SER A 42 8.51 13.21 9.09
CA SER A 42 7.42 14.17 8.80
C SER A 42 7.93 15.28 7.86
N GLY A 43 7.18 15.55 6.81
CA GLY A 43 7.51 16.51 5.76
C GLY A 43 8.28 15.92 4.58
N ASP A 44 8.84 14.70 4.68
CA ASP A 44 9.52 14.06 3.57
C ASP A 44 8.54 13.79 2.42
N ILE A 45 9.06 13.85 1.19
CA ILE A 45 8.32 13.54 -0.03
C ILE A 45 8.83 12.21 -0.56
N ILE A 46 7.94 11.25 -0.81
CA ILE A 46 8.27 10.05 -1.57
C ILE A 46 7.87 10.28 -3.01
N ASN A 47 8.85 10.29 -3.92
CA ASN A 47 8.64 10.48 -5.35
C ASN A 47 8.72 9.13 -6.07
N PHE A 48 7.59 8.68 -6.62
CA PHE A 48 7.48 7.46 -7.39
C PHE A 48 7.66 7.78 -8.88
N GLU A 49 8.76 7.34 -9.48
CA GLU A 49 9.00 7.44 -10.93
C GLU A 49 8.63 6.10 -11.58
N PHE A 50 7.72 6.12 -12.55
CA PHE A 50 7.22 4.92 -13.22
C PHE A 50 8.09 4.62 -14.43
N ARG A 51 8.57 3.38 -14.54
CA ARG A 51 9.63 3.00 -15.47
C ARG A 51 9.11 2.23 -16.67
N SER A 52 8.98 0.91 -16.60
CA SER A 52 8.57 0.11 -17.75
C SER A 52 7.12 -0.35 -17.61
N LYS A 53 6.40 -0.48 -18.73
CA LYS A 53 5.04 -1.04 -18.76
C LYS A 53 4.04 -0.20 -17.94
N ASN A 54 3.05 -0.84 -17.32
CA ASN A 54 1.96 -0.19 -16.63
C ASN A 54 1.92 -0.61 -15.16
N HIS A 55 2.05 0.37 -14.27
CA HIS A 55 2.06 0.15 -12.83
C HIS A 55 1.25 1.23 -12.11
N SER A 56 0.97 1.00 -10.83
CA SER A 56 0.33 1.96 -9.94
C SER A 56 0.98 1.90 -8.57
N VAL A 57 0.76 2.95 -7.79
CA VAL A 57 1.03 3.01 -6.35
C VAL A 57 -0.32 3.21 -5.69
N THR A 58 -0.86 2.13 -5.11
CA THR A 58 -2.20 2.14 -4.51
C THR A 58 -2.07 1.78 -3.04
N GLN A 59 -2.57 2.62 -2.15
CA GLN A 59 -2.46 2.40 -0.71
C GLN A 59 -3.36 1.25 -0.27
N SER A 60 -2.81 0.37 0.56
CA SER A 60 -3.51 -0.74 1.18
C SER A 60 -3.28 -0.77 2.68
N THR A 61 -3.66 -1.86 3.32
CA THR A 61 -3.35 -2.13 4.72
C THR A 61 -2.45 -3.35 4.79
N PHE A 62 -1.67 -3.47 5.86
CA PHE A 62 -0.87 -4.68 6.11
C PHE A 62 -1.71 -5.97 6.05
N ALA A 63 -2.95 -5.92 6.54
CA ALA A 63 -3.87 -7.07 6.60
C ALA A 63 -4.51 -7.40 5.24
N ASN A 64 -4.75 -6.39 4.40
CA ASN A 64 -5.37 -6.54 3.08
C ASN A 64 -4.43 -5.96 2.01
N PRO A 65 -3.30 -6.62 1.70
CA PRO A 65 -2.19 -6.04 0.94
C PRO A 65 -2.54 -5.69 -0.51
N CYS A 66 -3.49 -6.43 -1.12
CA CYS A 66 -3.88 -6.30 -2.52
C CYS A 66 -5.27 -5.68 -2.72
N GLN A 67 -5.70 -4.82 -1.79
CA GLN A 67 -6.96 -4.09 -1.87
C GLN A 67 -6.72 -2.62 -1.51
N LEU A 68 -7.35 -1.72 -2.27
CA LEU A 68 -7.34 -0.30 -1.93
C LEU A 68 -7.95 -0.11 -0.54
N GLN A 69 -7.23 0.61 0.31
CA GLN A 69 -7.73 0.98 1.62
C GLN A 69 -8.92 1.93 1.47
N THR A 70 -10.05 1.60 2.09
CA THR A 70 -11.23 2.47 2.16
C THR A 70 -11.57 2.92 3.58
N THR A 71 -10.97 2.28 4.58
CA THR A 71 -11.16 2.58 6.01
C THR A 71 -9.81 2.62 6.74
N PRO A 72 -9.67 3.43 7.81
CA PRO A 72 -10.66 4.37 8.34
C PRO A 72 -10.92 5.57 7.42
N ASN A 73 -9.97 5.89 6.54
CA ASN A 73 -10.11 6.87 5.46
C ASN A 73 -9.75 6.21 4.12
N PRO A 74 -10.28 6.73 3.00
CA PRO A 74 -9.81 6.36 1.67
C PRO A 74 -8.30 6.54 1.57
N GLY A 75 -7.61 5.49 1.12
CA GLY A 75 -6.19 5.55 0.83
C GLY A 75 -5.93 6.33 -0.46
N VAL A 76 -4.67 6.68 -0.67
CA VAL A 76 -4.22 7.34 -1.89
C VAL A 76 -3.99 6.33 -3.02
N ASP A 77 -4.18 6.77 -4.26
CA ASP A 77 -3.92 5.98 -5.46
C ASP A 77 -3.35 6.88 -6.55
N SER A 78 -2.22 6.50 -7.13
CA SER A 78 -1.65 7.20 -8.29
C SER A 78 -2.48 7.01 -9.56
N GLY A 79 -3.34 5.99 -9.58
CA GLY A 79 -3.87 5.44 -10.82
C GLY A 79 -2.79 4.71 -11.61
N PHE A 80 -3.17 4.19 -12.78
CA PHE A 80 -2.23 3.50 -13.68
C PHE A 80 -1.39 4.50 -14.48
N GLN A 81 -0.07 4.34 -14.36
CA GLN A 81 0.92 5.12 -15.08
C GLN A 81 1.63 4.22 -16.08
N ALA A 82 1.22 4.34 -17.35
CA ALA A 82 1.75 3.55 -18.44
C ALA A 82 2.97 4.22 -19.08
N VAL A 83 4.01 3.43 -19.34
CA VAL A 83 5.24 3.87 -20.01
C VAL A 83 5.52 2.97 -21.20
N ALA A 84 5.68 3.61 -22.36
CA ALA A 84 6.00 2.94 -23.60
C ALA A 84 7.43 2.38 -23.61
N ALA A 85 7.65 1.30 -24.37
CA ALA A 85 9.00 0.77 -24.56
C ALA A 85 9.90 1.83 -25.22
N GLY A 86 11.11 2.01 -24.69
CA GLY A 86 12.08 2.98 -25.20
C GLY A 86 11.80 4.44 -24.84
N ALA A 87 10.83 4.72 -23.94
CA ALA A 87 10.60 6.06 -23.43
C ALA A 87 11.85 6.61 -22.71
N THR A 88 12.08 7.92 -22.86
CA THR A 88 13.12 8.68 -22.16
C THR A 88 12.54 9.63 -21.11
N GLU A 89 11.23 9.83 -21.13
CA GLU A 89 10.47 10.65 -20.20
C GLU A 89 9.56 9.73 -19.38
N PHE A 90 9.54 9.93 -18.07
CA PHE A 90 8.90 9.02 -17.13
C PHE A 90 7.84 9.76 -16.29
N PRO A 91 6.62 9.22 -16.16
CA PRO A 91 5.63 9.76 -15.24
C PRO A 91 6.16 9.69 -13.81
N ALA A 92 5.79 10.70 -13.01
CA ALA A 92 6.07 10.71 -11.58
C ALA A 92 4.81 11.04 -10.79
N TRP A 93 4.70 10.46 -9.60
CA TRP A 93 3.65 10.76 -8.63
C TRP A 93 4.26 10.76 -7.24
N SER A 94 3.79 11.63 -6.35
CA SER A 94 4.41 11.83 -5.05
C SER A 94 3.41 11.89 -3.92
N ILE A 95 3.85 11.48 -2.73
CA ILE A 95 3.13 11.68 -1.47
C ILE A 95 4.03 12.41 -0.47
N THR A 96 3.42 13.22 0.38
CA THR A 96 4.08 13.81 1.54
C THR A 96 3.81 12.94 2.76
N ILE A 97 4.82 12.74 3.60
CA ILE A 97 4.69 12.00 4.84
C ILE A 97 4.27 12.96 5.95
N ASP A 98 3.04 12.85 6.41
CA ASP A 98 2.52 13.70 7.49
C ASP A 98 2.88 13.14 8.87
N ASP A 99 2.61 11.85 9.08
CA ASP A 99 2.87 11.14 10.34
C ASP A 99 3.87 9.99 10.14
N PRO A 100 5.14 10.15 10.58
CA PRO A 100 6.16 9.12 10.42
C PRO A 100 5.97 7.94 11.38
N SER A 101 5.10 8.04 12.39
CA SER A 101 4.83 6.96 13.34
C SER A 101 3.82 5.93 12.84
N THR A 102 3.09 6.25 11.77
CA THR A 102 2.11 5.37 11.13
C THR A 102 2.73 4.68 9.92
N PRO A 103 2.90 3.34 9.92
CA PRO A 103 3.41 2.61 8.76
C PRO A 103 2.42 2.67 7.59
N LEU A 104 2.92 2.94 6.38
CA LEU A 104 2.10 2.96 5.16
C LEU A 104 2.45 1.77 4.27
N TRP A 105 1.42 1.23 3.62
CA TRP A 105 1.48 0.00 2.83
C TRP A 105 0.91 0.27 1.45
N PHE A 106 1.62 -0.15 0.40
CA PHE A 106 1.22 0.09 -0.98
C PHE A 106 1.40 -1.15 -1.84
N PHE A 107 0.63 -1.24 -2.91
CA PHE A 107 0.73 -2.29 -3.91
C PHE A 107 0.54 -1.74 -5.32
N CYS A 108 0.95 -2.53 -6.31
CA CYS A 108 0.57 -2.29 -7.69
C CYS A 108 -0.76 -3.00 -8.01
N ALA A 109 -1.76 -2.24 -8.43
CA ALA A 109 -3.11 -2.71 -8.71
C ALA A 109 -3.29 -3.42 -10.06
N GLN A 110 -2.21 -3.57 -10.84
CA GLN A 110 -2.29 -4.20 -12.16
C GLN A 110 -2.60 -5.69 -12.03
N THR A 111 -3.65 -6.12 -12.73
CA THR A 111 -4.14 -7.52 -12.73
C THR A 111 -3.96 -8.24 -14.05
N VAL A 112 -3.57 -7.53 -15.10
CA VAL A 112 -3.45 -8.05 -16.46
C VAL A 112 -2.03 -7.82 -16.98
N PRO A 113 -1.35 -8.82 -17.56
CA PRO A 113 -1.81 -10.21 -17.78
C PRO A 113 -1.78 -11.08 -16.52
N ALA A 114 -1.19 -10.60 -15.42
CA ALA A 114 -1.15 -11.29 -14.14
C ALA A 114 -1.30 -10.28 -13.00
N ASN A 115 -1.66 -10.77 -11.82
CA ASN A 115 -1.79 -9.93 -10.63
C ASN A 115 -0.43 -9.57 -10.04
N HIS A 116 -0.01 -8.31 -10.21
CA HIS A 116 1.28 -7.81 -9.76
C HIS A 116 1.43 -7.87 -8.23
N CYS A 117 0.40 -7.45 -7.48
CA CYS A 117 0.44 -7.53 -6.02
C CYS A 117 0.61 -8.96 -5.51
N LYS A 118 -0.17 -9.91 -6.07
CA LYS A 118 -0.08 -11.33 -5.69
C LYS A 118 1.20 -12.01 -6.20
N ALA A 119 1.93 -11.37 -7.12
CA ALA A 119 3.30 -11.74 -7.47
C ALA A 119 4.36 -11.14 -6.53
N GLY A 120 3.96 -10.32 -5.55
CA GLY A 120 4.83 -9.70 -4.56
C GLY A 120 5.20 -8.24 -4.84
N MET A 121 4.54 -7.57 -5.80
CA MET A 121 4.79 -6.16 -6.08
C MET A 121 4.08 -5.27 -5.05
N VAL A 122 4.78 -5.04 -3.94
CA VAL A 122 4.33 -4.22 -2.81
C VAL A 122 5.45 -3.30 -2.31
N PHE A 123 5.08 -2.25 -1.57
CA PHE A 123 5.99 -1.25 -1.02
C PHE A 123 5.57 -0.85 0.40
N ALA A 124 6.55 -0.51 1.25
CA ALA A 124 6.30 -0.14 2.63
C ALA A 124 7.05 1.14 3.05
N VAL A 125 6.41 1.97 3.87
CA VAL A 125 7.01 3.15 4.50
C VAL A 125 6.99 2.95 6.00
N ASN A 126 8.14 3.16 6.66
CA ASN A 126 8.27 3.06 8.12
C ASN A 126 7.76 1.73 8.69
N ALA A 127 8.03 0.61 7.99
CA ALA A 127 7.63 -0.72 8.44
C ALA A 127 8.30 -1.07 9.79
N PRO A 128 7.53 -1.43 10.83
CA PRO A 128 8.10 -1.77 12.12
C PRO A 128 8.60 -3.23 12.13
N PRO A 129 9.46 -3.62 13.10
CA PRO A 129 10.03 -4.97 13.13
C PRO A 129 9.00 -6.11 13.22
N ASP A 130 7.86 -5.89 13.89
CA ASP A 130 6.76 -6.85 14.03
C ASP A 130 5.89 -6.99 12.78
N LYS A 131 5.97 -6.00 11.86
CA LYS A 131 5.32 -5.99 10.55
C LYS A 131 6.33 -5.58 9.50
N SER A 132 7.32 -6.44 9.26
CA SER A 132 8.38 -6.14 8.29
C SER A 132 7.85 -6.06 6.85
N PHE A 133 8.64 -5.46 5.95
CA PHE A 133 8.39 -5.50 4.51
C PHE A 133 8.25 -6.95 4.01
N ASP A 134 9.12 -7.86 4.45
CA ASP A 134 9.09 -9.26 4.03
C ASP A 134 7.78 -9.94 4.44
N ALA A 135 7.28 -9.66 5.65
CA ALA A 135 6.00 -10.16 6.10
C ALA A 135 4.84 -9.60 5.24
N PHE A 136 4.88 -8.31 4.91
CA PHE A 136 3.89 -7.70 4.03
C PHE A 136 3.90 -8.31 2.61
N GLN A 137 5.08 -8.52 2.03
CA GLN A 137 5.23 -9.17 0.74
C GLN A 137 4.77 -10.63 0.76
N ALA A 138 5.07 -11.37 1.83
CA ALA A 138 4.57 -12.72 2.02
C ALA A 138 3.04 -12.76 2.07
N ASN A 139 2.42 -11.84 2.82
CA ASN A 139 0.96 -11.70 2.90
C ASN A 139 0.34 -11.41 1.52
N ALA A 140 0.98 -10.55 0.72
CA ALA A 140 0.53 -10.24 -0.64
C ALA A 140 0.53 -11.47 -1.54
N LYS A 141 1.61 -12.25 -1.52
CA LYS A 141 1.74 -13.50 -2.28
C LYS A 141 0.75 -14.58 -1.79
N ALA A 142 0.45 -14.61 -0.50
CA ALA A 142 -0.51 -15.53 0.10
C ALA A 142 -1.97 -15.16 -0.18
N SER A 143 -2.28 -13.92 -0.58
CA SER A 143 -3.63 -13.44 -0.91
C SER A 143 -4.20 -14.02 -2.23
N ASN A 144 -3.62 -15.12 -2.72
CA ASN A 144 -4.13 -15.92 -3.82
C ASN A 144 -5.31 -16.79 -3.35
N PRO A 145 -6.47 -16.79 -4.04
CA PRO A 145 -7.60 -17.66 -3.69
C PRO A 145 -7.32 -19.17 -3.88
N SER A 146 -6.08 -19.55 -4.18
CA SER A 146 -5.63 -20.94 -4.38
C SER A 146 -4.65 -21.42 -3.29
N ALA A 147 -4.38 -20.62 -2.26
CA ALA A 147 -3.62 -21.08 -1.10
C ALA A 147 -4.56 -21.80 -0.11
N PRO A 148 -4.23 -23.02 0.36
CA PRO A 148 -4.97 -23.63 1.46
C PRO A 148 -4.83 -22.70 2.68
N THR A 149 -5.95 -22.30 3.27
CA THR A 149 -5.98 -21.62 4.58
C THR A 149 -5.14 -22.43 5.58
N PRO A 150 -4.11 -21.86 6.22
CA PRO A 150 -3.45 -22.51 7.34
C PRO A 150 -4.46 -22.63 8.48
N VAL A 151 -4.85 -23.85 8.82
CA VAL A 151 -5.53 -24.13 10.08
C VAL A 151 -4.56 -23.77 11.23
N PRO A 152 -4.98 -22.99 12.25
CA PRO A 152 -4.12 -22.73 13.39
C PRO A 152 -3.87 -24.05 14.13
N SER A 153 -2.60 -24.49 14.13
CA SER A 153 -2.14 -25.62 14.92
C SER A 153 -2.11 -25.19 16.39
N ALA A 154 -3.02 -25.75 17.19
CA ALA A 154 -2.96 -25.64 18.64
C ALA A 154 -1.87 -26.58 19.18
N SER A 155 -0.87 -26.01 19.87
CA SER A 155 0.17 -26.71 20.63
C SER A 155 0.44 -25.83 21.87
N GLY A 156 0.46 -26.28 23.12
CA GLY A 156 0.25 -27.58 23.79
C GLY A 156 0.04 -27.30 25.29
N THR A 157 -0.24 -28.28 26.16
CA THR A 157 0.71 -28.91 27.15
C THR A 157 -0.14 -29.49 28.33
N PRO A 158 0.30 -30.44 29.20
CA PRO A 158 0.99 -31.73 29.05
C PRO A 158 0.25 -32.94 29.70
N SER A 159 0.86 -34.13 29.57
CA SER A 159 0.52 -35.47 30.09
C SER A 159 0.10 -35.62 31.56
N GLY A 160 -0.78 -36.61 31.80
CA GLY A 160 -0.96 -37.26 33.11
C GLY A 160 -1.71 -38.61 33.04
N VAL A 161 -0.97 -39.70 33.26
CA VAL A 161 -1.33 -41.01 33.87
C VAL A 161 -2.35 -41.97 33.22
N VAL A 162 -1.93 -43.24 33.14
CA VAL A 162 -2.57 -44.52 32.73
C VAL A 162 -2.23 -45.54 33.85
N PRO A 163 -2.84 -46.74 34.11
CA PRO A 163 -4.02 -47.52 33.59
C PRO A 163 -4.92 -48.08 34.77
N PRO A 164 -5.74 -49.19 34.71
CA PRO A 164 -6.01 -50.17 33.63
C PRO A 164 -7.44 -50.68 33.34
N ALA A 165 -7.57 -51.18 32.09
CA ALA A 165 -8.23 -52.37 31.54
C ALA A 165 -9.70 -52.72 31.85
N THR A 166 -10.49 -52.94 30.78
CA THR A 166 -11.31 -54.15 30.59
C THR A 166 -11.60 -54.42 29.10
N THR A 167 -11.41 -55.68 28.72
CA THR A 167 -11.78 -56.36 27.47
C THR A 167 -13.29 -56.35 27.17
N GLY A 168 -13.66 -56.16 25.90
CA GLY A 168 -15.03 -56.36 25.41
C GLY A 168 -15.07 -56.57 23.90
N THR A 169 -15.20 -57.84 23.52
CA THR A 169 -15.35 -58.36 22.16
C THR A 169 -16.73 -58.00 21.58
N GLY A 170 -16.81 -57.54 20.33
CA GLY A 170 -18.09 -57.26 19.67
C GLY A 170 -17.96 -57.03 18.16
N THR A 171 -18.28 -58.09 17.42
CA THR A 171 -18.38 -58.27 15.96
C THR A 171 -19.42 -57.40 15.23
N GLY A 172 -19.13 -57.04 13.97
CA GLY A 172 -20.08 -56.57 12.94
C GLY A 172 -19.39 -55.71 11.88
N VAL A 173 -18.72 -56.28 10.88
CA VAL A 173 -19.21 -56.61 9.51
C VAL A 173 -19.82 -55.41 8.75
N SER A 174 -19.06 -54.98 7.73
CA SER A 174 -19.36 -54.52 6.35
C SER A 174 -20.75 -53.96 6.01
N THR A 175 -20.91 -52.90 5.22
CA THR A 175 -20.61 -52.76 3.77
C THR A 175 -20.79 -51.29 3.36
N SER A 176 -19.83 -50.61 2.72
CA SER A 176 -19.65 -50.45 1.26
C SER A 176 -20.93 -50.23 0.46
N LEU A 177 -21.08 -49.05 -0.14
CA LEU A 177 -21.83 -48.81 -1.38
C LEU A 177 -21.28 -47.54 -2.08
N SER A 178 -20.48 -47.74 -3.13
CA SER A 178 -20.31 -46.80 -4.24
C SER A 178 -21.58 -46.78 -5.11
N PRO A 179 -21.76 -45.74 -5.93
CA PRO A 179 -22.05 -46.04 -7.33
C PRO A 179 -21.17 -45.28 -8.32
N THR A 180 -20.74 -46.03 -9.33
CA THR A 180 -20.12 -45.60 -10.59
C THR A 180 -21.22 -45.34 -11.62
N SER A 181 -21.12 -44.26 -12.39
CA SER A 181 -21.69 -44.14 -13.73
C SER A 181 -20.77 -43.27 -14.63
N THR A 182 -20.59 -43.75 -15.86
CA THR A 182 -19.64 -43.36 -16.92
C THR A 182 -20.14 -42.21 -17.84
N PRO A 183 -19.33 -41.73 -18.81
CA PRO A 183 -19.50 -40.48 -19.57
C PRO A 183 -19.98 -40.66 -21.04
N ASP A 184 -20.48 -39.57 -21.68
CA ASP A 184 -20.38 -39.16 -23.12
C ASP A 184 -21.28 -37.90 -23.35
N ALA A 185 -20.76 -36.67 -23.61
CA ALA A 185 -20.42 -35.99 -24.89
C ALA A 185 -21.59 -35.14 -25.52
N PRO A 186 -21.39 -34.33 -26.59
CA PRO A 186 -21.18 -32.87 -26.53
C PRO A 186 -22.21 -32.03 -27.34
N THR A 187 -22.25 -30.69 -27.20
CA THR A 187 -22.69 -29.79 -28.29
C THR A 187 -22.11 -28.36 -28.21
N ASN A 188 -21.70 -27.91 -29.39
CA ASN A 188 -21.18 -26.62 -29.84
C ASN A 188 -22.04 -25.38 -29.48
N GLY A 189 -21.39 -24.21 -29.43
CA GLY A 189 -22.07 -22.91 -29.54
C GLY A 189 -21.15 -21.69 -29.43
N THR A 190 -20.36 -21.44 -30.47
CA THR A 190 -19.47 -20.29 -30.67
C THR A 190 -20.22 -19.01 -31.10
N SER A 191 -19.61 -17.85 -30.83
CA SER A 191 -19.69 -16.57 -31.56
C SER A 191 -20.93 -15.68 -31.26
N ALA A 192 -20.83 -14.45 -30.76
CA ALA A 192 -20.07 -13.25 -31.13
C ALA A 192 -20.97 -12.19 -31.80
N GLY A 193 -20.75 -10.93 -31.40
CA GLY A 193 -21.17 -9.70 -32.08
C GLY A 193 -22.51 -9.15 -31.60
N ALA A 194 -22.76 -7.85 -31.58
CA ALA A 194 -21.95 -6.67 -31.82
C ALA A 194 -22.85 -5.47 -31.49
N ASP A 195 -22.27 -4.45 -30.86
CA ASP A 195 -22.43 -3.03 -31.14
C ASP A 195 -23.81 -2.45 -31.47
N VAL A 196 -24.27 -1.53 -30.60
CA VAL A 196 -25.03 -0.35 -31.05
C VAL A 196 -24.38 0.91 -30.49
N ASN A 197 -23.76 1.63 -31.42
CA ASN A 197 -23.21 2.97 -31.38
C ASN A 197 -24.34 4.03 -31.30
N GLY A 198 -24.09 5.16 -30.63
CA GLY A 198 -24.54 6.45 -31.16
C GLY A 198 -25.19 7.47 -30.21
N ASN A 199 -24.37 8.45 -29.81
CA ASN A 199 -24.60 9.89 -30.01
C ASN A 199 -25.59 10.68 -29.12
N GLY A 200 -25.12 11.79 -28.55
CA GLY A 200 -26.01 12.88 -28.14
C GLY A 200 -25.44 13.93 -27.18
N ASN A 201 -24.65 14.85 -27.69
CA ASN A 201 -24.16 16.07 -27.04
C ASN A 201 -25.30 16.98 -26.51
N GLY A 202 -25.07 17.70 -25.40
CA GLY A 202 -25.76 18.98 -25.17
C GLY A 202 -25.75 19.55 -23.76
N ALA A 203 -25.24 20.78 -23.66
CA ALA A 203 -25.60 21.86 -22.70
C ALA A 203 -24.64 22.16 -21.54
N LEU A 204 -23.56 22.84 -21.89
CA LEU A 204 -23.18 24.18 -21.40
C LEU A 204 -24.11 24.80 -20.33
N ARG A 205 -23.61 24.96 -19.10
CA ARG A 205 -24.08 26.01 -18.18
C ARG A 205 -22.90 26.82 -17.63
N LEU A 206 -22.84 28.09 -18.05
CA LEU A 206 -22.02 29.11 -17.40
C LEU A 206 -22.59 29.37 -16.00
N GLY A 207 -21.79 29.11 -14.98
CA GLY A 207 -22.02 29.54 -13.61
C GLY A 207 -20.90 30.47 -13.16
N LEU A 208 -21.09 31.77 -13.39
CA LEU A 208 -20.26 32.83 -12.83
C LEU A 208 -20.63 32.97 -11.34
N SER A 209 -19.68 32.80 -10.43
CA SER A 209 -19.87 33.13 -9.01
C SER A 209 -18.57 33.73 -8.48
N ALA A 210 -18.60 35.05 -8.34
CA ALA A 210 -17.56 35.84 -7.70
C ALA A 210 -17.46 35.47 -6.22
N GLY A 211 -16.26 35.10 -5.77
CA GLY A 211 -15.93 34.88 -4.37
C GLY A 211 -14.63 35.60 -4.04
N VAL A 212 -14.74 36.82 -3.54
CA VAL A 212 -13.64 37.63 -3.03
C VAL A 212 -13.12 37.01 -1.73
N GLY A 213 -12.00 36.30 -1.80
CA GLY A 213 -11.27 35.78 -0.63
C GLY A 213 -10.11 36.70 -0.29
N SER A 214 -10.25 37.39 0.85
CA SER A 214 -9.33 38.37 1.44
C SER A 214 -7.88 37.87 1.58
N TRP A 215 -6.92 38.59 1.00
CA TRP A 215 -5.50 38.38 1.20
C TRP A 215 -5.06 39.19 2.43
N SER A 216 -4.88 38.52 3.56
CA SER A 216 -4.26 39.14 4.74
C SER A 216 -2.74 39.18 4.53
N VAL A 217 -2.25 40.31 4.03
CA VAL A 217 -0.82 40.63 3.97
C VAL A 217 -0.39 41.08 5.36
N LEU A 218 0.30 40.21 6.10
CA LEU A 218 0.91 40.56 7.38
C LEU A 218 2.25 41.25 7.11
N ALA A 219 2.22 42.58 7.07
CA ALA A 219 3.42 43.42 7.05
C ALA A 219 4.08 43.40 8.43
N LEU A 220 5.23 42.73 8.56
CA LEU A 220 6.13 42.91 9.70
C LEU A 220 7.15 44.00 9.36
N LEU A 221 6.90 45.17 9.94
CA LEU A 221 7.84 46.28 10.09
C LEU A 221 9.10 45.80 10.81
N GLY A 222 10.24 46.26 10.30
CA GLY A 222 11.56 45.82 10.72
C GLY A 222 12.05 46.39 12.04
N LEU A 223 13.29 46.02 12.35
CA LEU A 223 14.20 46.78 13.19
C LEU A 223 15.62 46.45 12.75
N GLY A 224 16.24 47.43 12.11
CA GLY A 224 17.68 47.44 11.90
C GLY A 224 18.38 47.76 13.21
N ALA A 225 19.50 47.08 13.45
CA ALA A 225 20.56 47.58 14.30
C ALA A 225 21.88 47.16 13.65
N GLY A 226 22.52 48.12 12.99
CA GLY A 226 23.93 48.01 12.67
C GLY A 226 24.75 48.08 13.97
N LEU A 227 25.85 47.34 14.01
CA LEU A 227 26.96 47.70 14.87
C LEU A 227 28.25 47.47 14.11
N VAL A 228 28.83 48.59 13.70
CA VAL A 228 30.23 48.76 13.34
C VAL A 228 31.04 48.68 14.63
N LEU A 229 32.03 47.79 14.66
CA LEU A 229 33.37 47.98 15.23
C LEU A 229 34.25 46.81 14.81
#